data_AF-A0A7Y3PI26-F1
#
_entry.id   AF-A0A7Y3PI26-F1
#
_cell.length_a   1.000
_cell.length_b   1.000
_cell.length_c   1.000
_cell.angle_alpha   90.00
_cell.angle_beta   90.00
_cell.angle_gamma   90.00
#
_symmetry.space_group_name_H-M   'P 1'
#
loop_
_entity.id
_entity.type
_entity.pdbx_description
1 polymer ?
#
loop_
_entity_poly.entity_id
_entity_poly.type
_entity_poly.pdbx_seq_one_letter_code
_entity_poly.pdbx_strand_id
1 'polypeptide(L)' 'MNQPPPPILSAILNRRSVSRLGEPGPSREQLETIIKAGTSAPDHGHLRPWKFIVFQGDA' A
#
# COMPACT_ATOMS: atom_id res chain seq x y z
N MET A 1 32.09 -0.53 -4.75
CA MET A 1 31.17 -1.64 -4.42
C MET A 1 29.76 -1.09 -4.47
N ASN A 2 28.91 -1.55 -5.39
CA ASN A 2 27.51 -1.10 -5.45
C ASN A 2 26.75 -1.64 -4.25
N GLN A 3 26.35 -0.76 -3.33
CA GLN A 3 25.44 -1.11 -2.25
C GLN A 3 24.00 -1.16 -2.80
N PRO A 4 23.15 -2.09 -2.32
CA PRO A 4 21.75 -2.07 -2.66
C PRO A 4 21.10 -0.76 -2.16
N PRO A 5 20.06 -0.26 -2.86
CA PRO A 5 19.39 0.96 -2.43
C PRO A 5 18.74 0.75 -1.04
N PRO A 6 18.65 1.81 -0.21
CA PRO A 6 17.92 1.74 1.06
C PRO A 6 16.51 1.16 0.88
N PRO A 7 15.92 0.52 1.91
CA PRO A 7 14.64 -0.20 1.76
C PRO A 7 13.50 0.60 1.12
N ILE A 8 13.35 1.88 1.48
CA ILE A 8 12.35 2.78 0.88
C ILE A 8 12.61 3.01 -0.61
N LEU A 9 13.86 3.30 -0.98
CA LEU A 9 14.24 3.53 -2.36
C LEU A 9 14.06 2.26 -3.20
N SER A 10 14.43 1.10 -2.63
CA SER A 10 14.19 -0.21 -3.23
C SER A 10 12.71 -0.49 -3.47
N ALA A 11 11.82 -0.16 -2.52
CA ALA A 11 10.38 -0.34 -2.68
C ALA A 11 9.79 0.52 -3.80
N ILE A 12 10.24 1.77 -3.92
CA ILE A 12 9.79 2.69 -4.98
C ILE A 12 10.26 2.22 -6.36
N LEU A 13 11.56 1.93 -6.50
CA LEU A 13 12.16 1.60 -7.80
C LEU A 13 11.70 0.24 -8.35
N ASN A 14 11.35 -0.71 -7.47
CA ASN A 14 10.95 -2.06 -7.88
C ASN A 14 9.43 -2.27 -7.95
N ARG A 15 8.59 -1.28 -7.62
CA ARG A 15 7.14 -1.42 -7.68
C ARG A 15 6.70 -1.68 -9.13
N ARG A 16 6.01 -2.81 -9.36
CA ARG A 16 5.40 -3.19 -10.63
C ARG A 16 3.89 -3.28 -10.50
N SER A 17 3.18 -3.12 -11.61
CA SER A 17 1.75 -3.43 -11.67
C SER A 17 1.60 -4.94 -11.84
N VAL A 18 0.83 -5.58 -10.96
CA VAL A 18 0.64 -7.03 -10.92
C VAL A 18 -0.83 -7.32 -11.21
N SER A 19 -1.12 -8.08 -12.27
CA SER A 19 -2.48 -8.38 -12.74
C SER A 19 -3.06 -9.68 -12.18
N ARG A 20 -2.21 -10.55 -11.60
CA ARG A 20 -2.60 -11.81 -10.97
C ARG A 20 -2.09 -11.84 -9.55
N LEU A 21 -3.00 -11.90 -8.59
CA LEU A 21 -2.72 -12.06 -7.17
C LEU A 21 -2.88 -13.54 -6.78
N GLY A 22 -2.36 -13.91 -5.62
CA GLY A 22 -2.48 -15.25 -5.06
C GLY A 22 -2.74 -15.20 -3.57
N GLU A 23 -3.09 -16.35 -3.01
CA GLU A 23 -3.32 -16.50 -1.57
C GLU A 23 -2.03 -16.83 -0.80
N PRO A 24 -1.92 -16.42 0.48
CA PRO A 24 -2.92 -15.64 1.22
C PRO A 24 -2.85 -14.13 0.88
N GLY A 25 -4.01 -13.47 0.87
CA GLY A 25 -4.08 -12.01 0.94
C GLY A 25 -3.47 -11.43 2.24
N PRO A 26 -3.30 -10.10 2.34
CA PRO A 26 -2.80 -9.46 3.54
C PRO A 26 -3.72 -9.67 4.75
N SER A 27 -3.14 -9.81 5.95
CA SER A 27 -3.90 -9.86 7.20
C SER A 27 -4.63 -8.53 7.49
N ARG A 28 -5.55 -8.55 8.45
CA ARG A 28 -6.26 -7.34 8.89
C ARG A 28 -5.29 -6.26 9.37
N GLU A 29 -4.31 -6.63 10.18
CA GLU A 29 -3.31 -5.71 10.76
C GLU A 29 -2.39 -5.13 9.67
N GLN A 30 -2.06 -5.95 8.67
CA GLN A 30 -1.29 -5.49 7.50
C GLN A 30 -2.11 -4.49 6.67
N LEU A 31 -3.39 -4.77 6.41
CA LEU A 31 -4.29 -3.84 5.72
C LEU A 31 -4.44 -2.51 6.46
N GLU A 32 -4.61 -2.53 7.77
CA GLU A 32 -4.69 -1.33 8.61
C GLU A 32 -3.41 -0.50 8.50
N THR A 33 -2.24 -1.14 8.50
CA THR A 33 -0.95 -0.47 8.33
C THR A 33 -0.85 0.20 6.95
N ILE A 34 -1.27 -0.49 5.89
CA ILE A 34 -1.27 0.04 4.52
C ILE A 34 -2.22 1.24 4.39
N ILE A 35 -3.44 1.12 4.90
CA ILE A 35 -4.42 2.22 4.87
C ILE A 35 -3.90 3.42 5.66
N LYS A 36 -3.36 3.20 6.87
CA LYS A 36 -2.75 4.26 7.69
C LYS A 36 -1.63 4.98 6.94
N ALA A 37 -0.74 4.24 6.26
CA ALA A 37 0.29 4.83 5.43
C ALA A 37 -0.31 5.67 4.28
N GLY A 38 -1.32 5.16 3.58
CA GLY A 38 -2.02 5.88 2.51
C GLY A 38 -2.67 7.19 2.98
N THR A 39 -3.27 7.19 4.19
CA THR A 39 -3.92 8.38 4.76
C THR A 39 -2.96 9.51 5.14
N SER A 40 -1.64 9.27 5.11
CA SER A 40 -0.63 10.32 5.32
C SER A 40 -0.38 11.18 4.08
N ALA A 41 -0.96 10.81 2.94
CA ALA A 41 -0.85 11.58 1.71
C ALA A 41 -1.42 13.00 1.92
N PRO A 42 -0.69 14.04 1.49
CA PRO A 42 -1.15 15.41 1.61
C PRO A 42 -2.36 15.64 0.71
N ASP A 43 -3.26 16.50 1.17
CA ASP A 43 -4.48 16.82 0.45
C ASP A 43 -4.77 18.33 0.55
N HIS A 44 -5.22 18.90 -0.56
CA HIS A 44 -5.41 20.34 -0.63
C HIS A 44 -6.56 20.76 0.30
N GLY A 45 -6.24 21.60 1.28
CA GLY A 45 -7.21 22.06 2.28
C GLY A 45 -7.42 21.09 3.45
N HIS A 46 -6.66 20.00 3.57
CA HIS A 46 -6.77 19.04 4.67
C HIS A 46 -8.18 18.45 4.84
N LEU A 47 -8.90 18.31 3.73
CA LEU A 47 -10.26 17.82 3.63
C LEU A 47 -10.34 16.30 3.88
N ARG A 48 -9.25 15.57 3.65
CA ARG A 48 -9.19 14.09 3.74
C ARG A 48 -10.39 13.41 3.03
N PRO A 49 -10.65 13.71 1.75
CA PRO A 49 -11.89 13.33 1.08
C PRO A 49 -11.99 11.83 0.76
N TRP A 50 -10.93 11.06 1.01
CA TRP A 50 -10.87 9.63 0.68
C TRP A 50 -11.73 8.79 1.61
N LYS A 51 -12.30 7.73 1.02
CA LYS A 51 -12.93 6.61 1.74
C LYS A 51 -12.31 5.32 1.22
N PHE A 52 -11.90 4.46 2.14
CA PHE A 52 -11.42 3.12 1.82
C PHE A 52 -12.52 2.11 2.14
N ILE A 53 -12.88 1.28 1.16
CA ILE A 53 -13.85 0.20 1.31
C ILE A 53 -13.08 -1.10 1.08
N VAL A 54 -13.08 -1.97 2.08
CA VAL A 54 -12.39 -3.26 2.00
C VAL A 54 -13.43 -4.32 1.65
N PHE A 55 -13.25 -4.97 0.49
CA PHE A 55 -14.02 -6.15 0.10
C PHE A 55 -13.26 -7.40 0.56
N GLN A 56 -13.95 -8.30 1.26
CA GLN A 56 -13.40 -9.56 1.78
C GLN A 56 -14.46 -10.65 1.68
N GLY A 57 -14.01 -11.90 1.69
CA GLY A 57 -14.87 -13.06 1.49
C GLY A 57 -14.89 -13.51 0.02
N ASP A 58 -15.73 -14.50 -0.24
CA ASP A 58 -15.92 -15.02 -1.59
C ASP A 58 -16.67 -14.01 -2.47
N ALA A 59 -16.45 -14.12 -3.79
CA ALA A 59 -17.10 -13.29 -4.80
C ALA A 59 -18.56 -13.73 -5.06
#